data_AF-B3Y0W1-F1
#
_entry.id   AF-B3Y0W1-F1
#
_cell.length_a   1.000
_cell.length_b   1.000
_cell.length_c   1.000
_cell.angle_alpha   90.00
_cell.angle_beta   90.00
_cell.angle_gamma   90.00
#
_symmetry.space_group_name_H-M   'P 1'
#
loop_
_entity.id
_entity.type
_entity.pdbx_description
1 polymer ?
#
loop_
_entity_poly.entity_id
_entity_poly.type
_entity_poly.pdbx_seq_one_letter_code
_entity_poly.pdbx_strand_id
1 'polypeptide(L)'
;MDNSDTLWDHLFEDESQQTALPSALAHYFAQLRGDFPGDALNRQREAFMARWIAWAVQQNNGDVLVVCGGWHAPALAKMWRECPQDINTPELPSLADAITGCYLTPYSEKRLDVLAGYLSGMPAPVWQNWCWQWGLQQAGEQLLKTILTRLRQHKLPASTADMAAAHLHAMALAQLRGHTLPLRTDWLDAIAGSLIKEALNAPLPWSYRGVIHPDTDPILLTLIDTLAGDGFGKLAPSTPQPPLPKDVTCELERTAISLPAELTLNRFNPNGLAQSQVLHRLAILEIPGIVRQQGSTLTLAGNGEEHWKLTRPLSQHAALIEAACFGATLQEAARHKLEADMLDAGGIGSITTCLSQAALAGLASFSQQLLEQLTLLIAQENQFAEMGQALEVLYALWRLDEISGMQGAQILQTTLCAAIDRTLWLCESNGRPDEKEFHAHLHSWQALCHILRDLHSGVNLSGVSLSAAVALLERRSQAIHAPALDRGAAHGALMRLEHPNASAEAALTMLAQLSPAQSGEALHGLLALARHQLACQPTFIAGFSSHLNQLSDADFINALPDLRAAMAWLPPRERGTLAHQVLEHYQLAQLPVSALQMPLHCPPQAIAHHQQLEQQALASLQNWGVFHV
;
A
#
# COMPACT_ATOMS: atom_id res chain seq x y z
N MET A 1 -3.96 -18.02 43.15
CA MET A 1 -4.81 -17.37 42.15
C MET A 1 -3.96 -17.13 40.92
N ASP A 2 -4.51 -17.45 39.76
CA ASP A 2 -3.70 -17.73 38.57
C ASP A 2 -3.37 -16.48 37.75
N ASN A 3 -4.11 -15.38 37.95
CA ASN A 3 -3.78 -14.06 37.39
C ASN A 3 -4.44 -12.91 38.20
N SER A 4 -4.12 -11.67 37.82
CA SER A 4 -4.63 -10.44 38.44
C SER A 4 -6.13 -10.26 38.30
N ASP A 5 -6.73 -10.78 37.22
CA ASP A 5 -8.16 -10.62 36.93
C ASP A 5 -9.01 -11.53 37.82
N THR A 6 -8.58 -12.76 38.05
CA THR A 6 -9.21 -13.66 39.03
C THR A 6 -9.05 -13.13 40.46
N LEU A 7 -7.91 -12.49 40.77
CA LEU A 7 -7.73 -11.82 42.04
C LEU A 7 -8.68 -10.64 42.22
N TRP A 8 -8.87 -9.85 41.17
CA TRP A 8 -9.83 -8.76 41.18
C TRP A 8 -11.26 -9.26 41.41
N ASP A 9 -11.69 -10.28 40.66
CA ASP A 9 -13.01 -10.89 40.82
C ASP A 9 -13.26 -11.31 42.28
N HIS A 10 -12.30 -12.02 42.89
CA HIS A 10 -12.43 -12.52 44.26
C HIS A 10 -12.48 -11.42 45.32
N LEU A 11 -11.70 -10.34 45.13
CA LEU A 11 -11.56 -9.29 46.14
C LEU A 11 -12.64 -8.21 46.08
N PHE A 12 -13.29 -8.04 44.92
CA PHE A 12 -14.15 -6.88 44.68
C PHE A 12 -15.48 -7.16 43.97
N GLU A 13 -15.63 -8.29 43.28
CA GLU A 13 -16.82 -8.56 42.45
C GLU A 13 -17.84 -9.49 43.15
N ASP A 14 -17.57 -9.98 44.37
CA ASP A 14 -18.55 -10.69 45.19
C ASP A 14 -19.54 -9.70 45.83
N GLU A 15 -20.83 -9.85 45.54
CA GLU A 15 -21.91 -9.00 46.06
C GLU A 15 -21.95 -8.93 47.59
N SER A 16 -21.49 -9.97 48.29
CA SER A 16 -21.41 -9.96 49.76
C SER A 16 -20.45 -8.90 50.31
N GLN A 17 -19.53 -8.41 49.48
CA GLN A 17 -18.51 -7.42 49.83
C GLN A 17 -18.95 -5.97 49.55
N GLN A 18 -20.14 -5.76 48.96
CA GLN A 18 -20.57 -4.46 48.45
C GLN A 18 -20.60 -3.35 49.52
N THR A 19 -20.91 -3.68 50.78
CA THR A 19 -20.87 -2.72 51.89
C THR A 19 -19.45 -2.27 52.26
N ALA A 20 -18.46 -3.16 52.13
CA ALA A 20 -17.06 -2.86 52.44
C ALA A 20 -16.27 -2.35 51.22
N LEU A 21 -16.82 -2.49 50.01
CA LEU A 21 -16.14 -2.23 48.74
C LEU A 21 -15.44 -0.86 48.67
N PRO A 22 -16.05 0.28 49.07
CA PRO A 22 -15.35 1.57 49.01
C PRO A 22 -14.09 1.61 49.88
N SER A 23 -14.15 1.02 51.08
CA SER A 23 -12.99 0.96 51.99
C SER A 23 -11.93 -0.03 51.52
N ALA A 24 -12.34 -1.16 50.93
CA ALA A 24 -11.46 -2.16 50.36
C ALA A 24 -10.68 -1.62 49.16
N LEU A 25 -11.36 -0.94 48.22
CA LEU A 25 -10.74 -0.30 47.07
C LEU A 25 -9.78 0.81 47.50
N ALA A 26 -10.17 1.65 48.45
CA ALA A 26 -9.31 2.71 48.99
C ALA A 26 -8.03 2.13 49.61
N HIS A 27 -8.15 1.06 50.40
CA HIS A 27 -7.01 0.37 50.98
C HIS A 27 -6.12 -0.27 49.91
N TYR A 28 -6.72 -1.01 48.97
CA TYR A 28 -6.01 -1.69 47.90
C TYR A 28 -5.18 -0.72 47.06
N PHE A 29 -5.78 0.38 46.60
CA PHE A 29 -5.06 1.35 45.79
C PHE A 29 -4.04 2.18 46.58
N ALA A 30 -4.29 2.46 47.86
CA ALA A 30 -3.27 3.07 48.72
C ALA A 30 -2.03 2.17 48.88
N GLN A 31 -2.22 0.85 49.04
CA GLN A 31 -1.12 -0.10 49.14
C GLN A 31 -0.43 -0.34 47.78
N LEU A 32 -1.21 -0.43 46.69
CA LEU A 32 -0.67 -0.58 45.34
C LEU A 32 0.21 0.61 44.95
N ARG A 33 -0.17 1.82 45.38
CA ARG A 33 0.63 3.04 45.20
C ARG A 33 1.85 3.04 46.13
N GLY A 34 1.64 2.75 47.42
CA GLY A 34 2.66 2.84 48.46
C GLY A 34 3.33 4.21 48.51
N ASP A 35 4.63 4.23 48.82
CA ASP A 35 5.47 5.43 48.82
C ASP A 35 6.07 5.74 47.43
N PHE A 36 5.71 4.98 46.40
CA PHE A 36 6.29 5.13 45.07
C PHE A 36 5.58 6.25 44.29
N PRO A 37 6.24 7.39 43.99
CA PRO A 37 5.59 8.55 43.39
C PRO A 37 5.36 8.39 41.87
N GLY A 38 5.76 7.27 41.26
CA GLY A 38 5.77 7.11 39.81
C GLY A 38 7.01 7.70 39.15
N ASP A 39 7.17 7.46 37.86
CA ASP A 39 8.19 8.10 37.04
C ASP A 39 7.89 9.60 36.81
N ALA A 40 8.80 10.31 36.13
CA ALA A 40 8.64 11.75 35.87
C ALA A 40 7.36 12.08 35.08
N LEU A 41 6.99 11.24 34.11
CA LEU A 41 5.81 11.41 33.29
C LEU A 41 4.53 11.28 34.12
N ASN A 42 4.45 10.26 34.98
CA ASN A 42 3.32 10.07 35.88
C ASN A 42 3.15 11.24 36.84
N ARG A 43 4.24 11.78 37.40
CA ARG A 43 4.17 12.97 38.26
C ARG A 43 3.67 14.21 37.52
N GLN A 44 4.14 14.44 36.29
CA GLN A 44 3.64 15.54 35.45
C GLN A 44 2.15 15.36 35.12
N ARG A 45 1.73 14.13 34.81
CA ARG A 45 0.34 13.77 34.55
C ARG A 45 -0.55 14.00 35.78
N GLU A 46 -0.13 13.57 36.96
CA GLU A 46 -0.85 13.77 38.23
C GLU A 46 -0.96 15.25 38.59
N ALA A 47 0.12 16.03 38.43
CA ALA A 47 0.08 17.47 38.64
C ALA A 47 -0.86 18.18 37.66
N PHE A 48 -0.89 17.75 36.39
CA PHE A 48 -1.82 18.27 35.39
C PHE A 48 -3.28 17.94 35.76
N MET A 49 -3.58 16.67 36.08
CA MET A 49 -4.91 16.23 36.49
C MET A 49 -5.38 16.95 37.77
N ALA A 50 -4.51 17.10 38.78
CA ALA A 50 -4.84 17.77 40.04
C ALA A 50 -5.28 19.23 39.84
N ARG A 51 -4.62 19.98 38.93
CA ARG A 51 -5.03 21.36 38.59
C ARG A 51 -6.41 21.41 37.95
N TRP A 52 -6.72 20.47 37.04
CA TRP A 52 -8.05 20.37 36.43
C TRP A 52 -9.14 20.01 37.44
N ILE A 53 -8.85 19.10 38.38
CA ILE A 53 -9.77 18.75 39.47
C ILE A 53 -10.04 19.98 40.35
N ALA A 54 -8.99 20.68 40.78
CA ALA A 54 -9.11 21.87 41.61
C ALA A 54 -9.91 22.98 40.91
N TRP A 55 -9.64 23.23 39.62
CA TRP A 55 -10.40 24.17 38.80
C TRP A 55 -11.88 23.79 38.70
N ALA A 56 -12.19 22.51 38.43
CA ALA A 56 -13.56 22.02 38.31
C ALA A 56 -14.36 22.19 39.62
N VAL A 57 -13.72 21.91 40.76
CA VAL A 57 -14.32 22.12 42.10
C VAL A 57 -14.58 23.60 42.35
N GLN A 58 -13.65 24.49 41.95
CA GLN A 58 -13.81 25.94 42.09
C GLN A 58 -14.97 26.51 41.27
N GLN A 59 -15.37 25.88 40.16
CA GLN A 59 -16.51 26.33 39.36
C GLN A 59 -17.84 26.26 40.14
N ASN A 60 -17.90 25.47 41.21
CA ASN A 60 -19.07 25.33 42.09
C ASN A 60 -20.39 25.05 41.34
N ASN A 61 -20.30 24.30 40.23
CA ASN A 61 -21.42 23.97 39.33
C ASN A 61 -22.04 22.59 39.62
N GLY A 62 -21.76 22.00 40.79
CA GLY A 62 -22.24 20.68 41.21
C GLY A 62 -21.11 19.76 41.68
N ASP A 63 -21.47 18.51 41.96
CA ASP A 63 -20.50 17.49 42.39
C ASP A 63 -19.52 17.16 41.25
N VAL A 64 -18.23 17.07 41.59
CA VAL A 64 -17.17 16.72 40.64
C VAL A 64 -16.85 15.23 40.75
N LEU A 65 -17.16 14.48 39.69
CA LEU A 65 -16.76 13.07 39.53
C LEU A 65 -15.42 12.98 38.80
N VAL A 66 -14.43 12.34 39.42
CA VAL A 66 -13.12 12.09 38.81
C VAL A 66 -13.00 10.63 38.40
N VAL A 67 -12.90 10.37 37.10
CA VAL A 67 -12.65 9.04 36.55
C VAL A 67 -11.15 8.91 36.26
N CYS A 68 -10.45 8.05 37.00
CA CYS A 68 -9.02 7.84 36.85
C CYS A 68 -8.64 6.39 37.14
N GLY A 69 -7.45 5.97 36.68
CA GLY A 69 -6.90 4.67 37.06
C GLY A 69 -6.65 4.62 38.57
N GLY A 70 -7.03 3.53 39.23
CA GLY A 70 -7.05 3.46 40.69
C GLY A 70 -5.70 3.75 41.35
N TRP A 71 -4.57 3.45 40.69
CA TRP A 71 -3.23 3.80 41.18
C TRP A 71 -3.01 5.31 41.35
N HIS A 72 -3.66 6.16 40.55
CA HIS A 72 -3.57 7.62 40.68
C HIS A 72 -4.52 8.19 41.73
N ALA A 73 -5.59 7.47 42.08
CA ALA A 73 -6.65 7.99 42.92
C ALA A 73 -6.14 8.49 44.30
N PRO A 74 -5.24 7.77 45.02
CA PRO A 74 -4.70 8.26 46.28
C PRO A 74 -3.90 9.56 46.14
N ALA A 75 -3.09 9.67 45.09
CA ALA A 75 -2.27 10.86 44.83
C ALA A 75 -3.16 12.06 44.48
N LEU A 76 -4.11 11.86 43.57
CA LEU A 76 -5.03 12.91 43.13
C LEU A 76 -5.85 13.43 44.31
N ALA A 77 -6.41 12.55 45.14
CA ALA A 77 -7.20 12.92 46.32
C ALA A 77 -6.44 13.87 47.26
N LYS A 78 -5.12 13.75 47.37
CA LYS A 78 -4.29 14.68 48.15
C LYS A 78 -3.96 15.94 47.35
N MET A 79 -3.39 15.79 46.16
CA MET A 79 -2.76 16.86 45.40
C MET A 79 -3.72 17.98 44.98
N TRP A 80 -4.96 17.67 44.61
CA TRP A 80 -5.89 18.71 44.17
C TRP A 80 -6.21 19.73 45.27
N ARG A 81 -6.18 19.32 46.55
CA ARG A 81 -6.42 20.19 47.71
C ARG A 81 -5.24 21.09 48.03
N GLU A 82 -4.06 20.70 47.60
CA GLU A 82 -2.81 21.45 47.77
C GLU A 82 -2.62 22.47 46.63
N CYS A 83 -3.43 22.39 45.58
CA CYS A 83 -3.42 23.38 44.51
C CYS A 83 -3.98 24.75 45.01
N PRO A 84 -3.51 25.88 44.45
CA PRO A 84 -3.98 27.22 44.84
C PRO A 84 -5.50 27.39 44.68
N GLN A 85 -6.11 28.28 45.49
CA GLN A 85 -7.57 28.50 45.45
C GLN A 85 -8.06 29.42 44.31
N ASP A 86 -7.17 30.18 43.67
CA ASP A 86 -7.46 31.01 42.49
C ASP A 86 -6.77 30.41 41.26
N ILE A 87 -7.29 29.30 40.73
CA ILE A 87 -6.75 28.67 39.52
C ILE A 87 -7.53 29.17 38.32
N ASN A 88 -6.84 29.91 37.44
CA ASN A 88 -7.31 30.12 36.07
C ASN A 88 -7.51 28.78 35.38
N THR A 89 -8.43 28.71 34.40
CA THR A 89 -8.62 27.52 33.57
C THR A 89 -7.27 26.96 33.12
N PRO A 90 -6.90 25.72 33.49
CA PRO A 90 -5.61 25.18 33.15
C PRO A 90 -5.42 25.17 31.63
N GLU A 91 -4.27 25.63 31.16
CA GLU A 91 -3.97 25.64 29.73
C GLU A 91 -3.70 24.21 29.24
N LEU A 92 -4.25 23.89 28.07
CA LEU A 92 -3.84 22.71 27.31
C LEU A 92 -2.45 22.99 26.72
N PRO A 93 -1.55 22.00 26.68
CA PRO A 93 -0.27 22.15 25.99
C PRO A 93 -0.51 22.61 24.56
N SER A 94 0.00 23.80 24.19
CA SER A 94 -0.03 24.24 22.81
C SER A 94 1.14 23.61 22.06
N LEU A 95 0.81 22.99 20.94
CA LEU A 95 1.80 22.63 19.92
C LEU A 95 1.75 23.76 18.88
N ALA A 96 2.92 24.29 18.53
CA ALA A 96 3.01 25.29 17.48
C ALA A 96 2.36 24.73 16.20
N ASP A 97 1.51 25.54 15.56
CA ASP A 97 0.85 25.24 14.29
C ASP A 97 -0.08 24.01 14.28
N ALA A 98 -0.47 23.47 15.44
CA ALA A 98 -1.39 22.33 15.53
C ALA A 98 -2.75 22.72 16.15
N ILE A 99 -3.83 22.32 15.49
CA ILE A 99 -5.18 22.35 16.07
C ILE A 99 -5.29 21.13 17.00
N THR A 100 -5.36 21.37 18.31
CA THR A 100 -5.51 20.31 19.30
C THR A 100 -6.95 20.24 19.80
N GLY A 101 -7.44 19.03 20.02
CA GLY A 101 -8.79 18.76 20.53
C GLY A 101 -8.83 17.44 21.29
N CYS A 102 -9.74 17.35 22.25
CA CYS A 102 -9.99 16.11 23.01
C CYS A 102 -11.42 15.67 22.74
N TYR A 103 -11.58 14.44 22.23
CA TYR A 103 -12.88 13.86 21.92
C TYR A 103 -13.06 12.54 22.63
N LEU A 104 -14.28 12.29 23.13
CA LEU A 104 -14.64 10.98 23.64
C LEU A 104 -14.80 10.03 22.46
N THR A 105 -14.14 8.88 22.53
CA THR A 105 -14.20 7.85 21.50
C THR A 105 -15.03 6.68 22.03
N PRO A 106 -16.13 6.30 21.39
CA PRO A 106 -16.87 5.10 21.76
C PRO A 106 -16.04 3.86 21.41
N TYR A 107 -16.06 2.86 22.29
CA TYR A 107 -15.41 1.57 22.08
C TYR A 107 -16.46 0.49 21.82
N SER A 108 -16.11 -0.50 20.98
CA SER A 108 -16.85 -1.76 20.94
C SER A 108 -16.55 -2.58 22.20
N GLU A 109 -17.49 -3.43 22.60
CA GLU A 109 -17.28 -4.35 23.73
C GLU A 109 -16.03 -5.21 23.49
N LYS A 110 -15.83 -5.75 22.27
CA LYS A 110 -14.62 -6.51 21.95
C LYS A 110 -13.31 -5.74 22.12
N ARG A 111 -13.28 -4.43 21.81
CA ARG A 111 -12.05 -3.61 21.99
C ARG A 111 -11.83 -3.23 23.46
N LEU A 112 -12.87 -3.26 24.30
CA LEU A 112 -12.73 -3.17 25.74
C LEU A 112 -12.17 -4.46 26.35
N ASP A 113 -12.38 -5.61 25.69
CA ASP A 113 -11.83 -6.89 26.15
C ASP A 113 -10.31 -6.92 26.03
N VAL A 114 -9.65 -7.37 27.10
CA VAL A 114 -8.20 -7.47 27.20
C VAL A 114 -7.60 -8.42 26.15
N LEU A 115 -8.38 -9.40 25.70
CA LEU A 115 -7.97 -10.40 24.71
C LEU A 115 -7.87 -9.82 23.28
N ALA A 116 -8.42 -8.63 23.04
CA ALA A 116 -8.28 -7.90 21.78
C ALA A 116 -7.02 -7.01 21.70
N GLY A 117 -6.10 -7.13 22.67
CA GLY A 117 -4.82 -6.41 22.68
C GLY A 117 -4.85 -5.05 23.40
N TYR A 118 -5.98 -4.65 23.97
CA TYR A 118 -6.03 -3.49 24.85
C TYR A 118 -5.58 -3.89 26.25
N LEU A 119 -4.32 -3.58 26.59
CA LEU A 119 -3.70 -4.02 27.86
C LEU A 119 -4.42 -3.51 29.12
N SER A 120 -5.12 -2.38 29.02
CA SER A 120 -5.96 -1.82 30.10
C SER A 120 -7.43 -2.26 30.02
N GLY A 121 -7.74 -3.24 29.17
CA GLY A 121 -9.08 -3.76 28.96
C GLY A 121 -9.61 -4.56 30.14
N MET A 122 -10.94 -4.69 30.17
CA MET A 122 -11.66 -5.45 31.19
C MET A 122 -12.11 -6.78 30.56
N PRO A 123 -11.76 -7.94 31.14
CA PRO A 123 -12.15 -9.22 30.57
C PRO A 123 -13.68 -9.42 30.65
N ALA A 124 -14.27 -9.98 29.59
CA ALA A 124 -15.69 -10.29 29.53
C ALA A 124 -16.62 -9.09 29.82
N PRO A 125 -16.56 -7.99 29.05
CA PRO A 125 -17.38 -6.80 29.28
C PRO A 125 -18.89 -7.09 29.36
N VAL A 126 -19.38 -8.06 28.59
CA VAL A 126 -20.80 -8.46 28.62
C VAL A 126 -21.19 -9.07 29.97
N TRP A 127 -20.31 -9.88 30.55
CA TRP A 127 -20.54 -10.45 31.89
C TRP A 127 -20.67 -9.34 32.93
N GLN A 128 -19.76 -8.38 32.91
CA GLN A 128 -19.77 -7.27 33.86
C GLN A 128 -21.02 -6.40 33.71
N ASN A 129 -21.46 -6.18 32.48
CA ASN A 129 -22.72 -5.49 32.23
C ASN A 129 -23.94 -6.27 32.75
N TRP A 130 -23.98 -7.60 32.61
CA TRP A 130 -25.06 -8.41 33.20
C TRP A 130 -25.07 -8.37 34.72
N CYS A 131 -23.89 -8.47 35.36
CA CYS A 131 -23.77 -8.36 36.82
C CYS A 131 -24.25 -7.00 37.31
N TRP A 132 -23.85 -5.92 36.63
CA TRP A 132 -24.31 -4.56 36.95
C TRP A 132 -25.83 -4.39 36.82
N GLN A 133 -26.44 -4.96 35.77
CA GLN A 133 -27.87 -4.77 35.50
C GLN A 133 -28.77 -5.66 36.36
N TRP A 134 -28.34 -6.90 36.65
CA TRP A 134 -29.22 -7.95 37.17
C TRP A 134 -28.65 -8.70 38.40
N GLY A 135 -27.38 -8.46 38.75
CA GLY A 135 -26.69 -9.20 39.80
C GLY A 135 -26.15 -10.56 39.35
N LEU A 136 -25.27 -11.15 40.17
CA LEU A 136 -24.48 -12.35 39.89
C LEU A 136 -25.33 -13.57 39.56
N GLN A 137 -26.42 -13.79 40.31
CA GLN A 137 -27.28 -14.96 40.10
C GLN A 137 -27.93 -14.93 38.71
N GLN A 138 -28.55 -13.80 38.36
CA GLN A 138 -29.25 -13.63 37.09
C GLN A 138 -28.27 -13.53 35.92
N ALA A 139 -27.07 -12.96 36.14
CA ALA A 139 -25.99 -12.99 35.16
C ALA A 139 -25.54 -14.42 34.82
N GLY A 140 -25.41 -15.30 35.83
CA GLY A 140 -25.11 -16.72 35.64
C GLY A 140 -26.18 -17.46 34.83
N GLU A 141 -27.46 -17.23 35.13
CA GLU A 141 -28.58 -17.78 34.37
C GLU A 141 -28.56 -17.32 32.90
N GLN A 142 -28.33 -16.02 32.68
CA GLN A 142 -28.23 -15.46 31.34
C GLN A 142 -27.02 -16.00 30.58
N LEU A 143 -25.87 -16.18 31.25
CA LEU A 143 -24.67 -16.76 30.65
C LEU A 143 -24.96 -18.15 30.10
N LEU A 144 -25.47 -19.06 30.92
CA LEU A 144 -25.78 -20.43 30.50
C LEU A 144 -26.77 -20.45 29.34
N LYS A 145 -27.84 -19.64 29.41
CA LYS A 145 -28.84 -19.53 28.34
C LYS A 145 -28.22 -19.04 27.04
N THR A 146 -27.36 -18.02 27.10
CA THR A 146 -26.74 -17.40 25.93
C THR A 146 -25.73 -18.35 25.30
N ILE A 147 -24.88 -18.99 26.11
CA ILE A 147 -23.88 -19.95 25.66
C ILE A 147 -24.52 -21.18 25.03
N LEU A 148 -25.54 -21.78 25.67
CA LEU A 148 -26.27 -22.90 25.08
C LEU A 148 -26.86 -22.53 23.71
N THR A 149 -27.40 -21.32 23.59
CA THR A 149 -27.99 -20.83 22.33
C THR A 149 -26.92 -20.67 21.25
N ARG A 150 -25.79 -20.02 21.58
CA ARG A 150 -24.67 -19.79 20.65
C ARG A 150 -24.01 -21.10 20.22
N LEU A 151 -23.73 -22.01 21.14
CA LEU A 151 -23.15 -23.33 20.82
C LEU A 151 -24.04 -24.10 19.85
N ARG A 152 -25.36 -24.09 20.04
CA ARG A 152 -26.32 -24.72 19.11
C ARG A 152 -26.34 -24.04 17.74
N GLN A 153 -26.29 -22.70 17.68
CA GLN A 153 -26.19 -21.96 16.42
C GLN A 153 -24.92 -22.33 15.64
N HIS A 154 -23.81 -22.52 16.34
CA HIS A 154 -22.54 -22.98 15.76
C HIS A 154 -22.47 -24.51 15.55
N LYS A 155 -23.56 -25.25 15.81
CA LYS A 155 -23.63 -26.71 15.72
C LYS A 155 -22.58 -27.44 16.56
N LEU A 156 -22.17 -26.84 17.67
CA LEU A 156 -21.26 -27.43 18.66
C LEU A 156 -22.04 -28.29 19.67
N PRO A 157 -21.43 -29.36 20.22
CA PRO A 157 -22.11 -30.27 21.13
C PRO A 157 -22.44 -29.58 22.46
N ALA A 158 -23.73 -29.36 22.72
CA ALA A 158 -24.23 -28.83 23.99
C ALA A 158 -25.65 -29.32 24.26
N SER A 159 -25.78 -30.26 25.20
CA SER A 159 -27.08 -30.74 25.69
C SER A 159 -27.57 -29.95 26.90
N THR A 160 -28.86 -30.09 27.23
CA THR A 160 -29.39 -29.55 28.49
C THR A 160 -28.76 -30.22 29.71
N ALA A 161 -28.38 -31.50 29.61
CA ALA A 161 -27.66 -32.21 30.66
C ALA A 161 -26.26 -31.62 30.88
N ASP A 162 -25.54 -31.25 29.81
CA ASP A 162 -24.23 -30.61 29.94
C ASP A 162 -24.33 -29.24 30.62
N MET A 163 -25.40 -28.48 30.35
CA MET A 163 -25.63 -27.19 31.04
C MET A 163 -26.00 -27.36 32.51
N ALA A 164 -26.75 -28.41 32.86
CA ALA A 164 -27.00 -28.75 34.26
C ALA A 164 -25.71 -29.15 34.98
N ALA A 165 -24.85 -29.92 34.32
CA ALA A 165 -23.52 -30.27 34.84
C ALA A 165 -22.65 -29.02 35.04
N ALA A 166 -22.60 -28.11 34.05
CA ALA A 166 -21.87 -26.85 34.16
C ALA A 166 -22.40 -25.97 35.31
N HIS A 167 -23.71 -25.91 35.50
CA HIS A 167 -24.31 -25.19 36.63
C HIS A 167 -23.89 -25.78 37.99
N LEU A 168 -24.03 -27.09 38.18
CA LEU A 168 -23.62 -27.77 39.41
C LEU A 168 -22.12 -27.62 39.67
N HIS A 169 -21.31 -27.73 38.61
CA HIS A 169 -19.87 -27.57 38.69
C HIS A 169 -19.49 -26.13 39.09
N ALA A 170 -20.15 -25.10 38.53
CA ALA A 170 -19.90 -23.71 38.91
C ALA A 170 -20.23 -23.45 40.39
N MET A 171 -21.34 -24.01 40.89
CA MET A 171 -21.70 -23.91 42.31
C MET A 171 -20.66 -24.58 43.22
N ALA A 172 -20.19 -25.76 42.83
CA ALA A 172 -19.14 -26.46 43.58
C ALA A 172 -17.81 -25.70 43.57
N LEU A 173 -17.42 -25.12 42.43
CA LEU A 173 -16.21 -24.30 42.32
C LEU A 173 -16.30 -23.03 43.19
N ALA A 174 -17.45 -22.35 43.16
CA ALA A 174 -17.71 -21.19 44.01
C ALA A 174 -17.52 -21.54 45.49
N GLN A 175 -18.12 -22.65 45.94
CA GLN A 175 -17.99 -23.12 47.32
C GLN A 175 -16.54 -23.48 47.68
N LEU A 176 -15.81 -24.15 46.79
CA LEU A 176 -14.40 -24.51 47.00
C LEU A 176 -13.49 -23.28 47.08
N ARG A 177 -13.83 -22.22 46.34
CA ARG A 177 -13.08 -20.95 46.28
C ARG A 177 -13.53 -19.94 47.33
N GLY A 178 -14.56 -20.28 48.12
CA GLY A 178 -15.08 -19.44 49.20
C GLY A 178 -16.00 -18.31 48.73
N HIS A 179 -16.55 -18.41 47.52
CA HIS A 179 -17.50 -17.44 46.98
C HIS A 179 -18.93 -17.80 47.39
N THR A 180 -19.77 -16.79 47.63
CA THR A 180 -21.19 -17.02 47.96
C THR A 180 -21.99 -17.47 46.74
N LEU A 181 -21.70 -16.85 45.60
CA LEU A 181 -22.24 -17.17 44.28
C LEU A 181 -21.08 -17.34 43.30
N PRO A 182 -21.23 -18.12 42.21
CA PRO A 182 -20.14 -18.28 41.26
C PRO A 182 -19.82 -16.97 40.56
N LEU A 183 -18.53 -16.65 40.56
CA LEU A 183 -17.97 -15.52 39.84
C LEU A 183 -17.66 -15.91 38.40
N ARG A 184 -17.22 -14.93 37.61
CA ARG A 184 -16.87 -15.09 36.19
C ARG A 184 -15.98 -16.31 35.94
N THR A 185 -14.87 -16.43 36.68
CA THR A 185 -13.89 -17.51 36.47
C THR A 185 -14.47 -18.88 36.86
N ASP A 186 -15.38 -18.95 37.85
CA ASP A 186 -16.04 -20.20 38.22
C ASP A 186 -16.94 -20.71 37.11
N TRP A 187 -17.69 -19.81 36.47
CA TRP A 187 -18.49 -20.14 35.31
C TRP A 187 -17.65 -20.61 34.12
N LEU A 188 -16.58 -19.88 33.81
CA LEU A 188 -15.69 -20.20 32.70
C LEU A 188 -15.06 -21.59 32.87
N ASP A 189 -14.49 -21.86 34.05
CA ASP A 189 -13.88 -23.16 34.37
C ASP A 189 -14.90 -24.29 34.41
N ALA A 190 -16.10 -24.04 34.97
CA ALA A 190 -17.16 -25.03 35.03
C ALA A 190 -17.67 -25.42 33.63
N ILE A 191 -17.84 -24.45 32.73
CA ILE A 191 -18.28 -24.69 31.35
C ILE A 191 -17.19 -25.46 30.60
N ALA A 192 -15.93 -25.03 30.69
CA ALA A 192 -14.81 -25.73 30.07
C ALA A 192 -14.71 -27.18 30.57
N GLY A 193 -14.71 -27.38 31.89
CA GLY A 193 -14.58 -28.70 32.50
C GLY A 193 -15.78 -29.63 32.31
N SER A 194 -16.96 -29.10 31.96
CA SER A 194 -18.16 -29.91 31.73
C SER A 194 -18.39 -30.24 30.25
N LEU A 195 -18.01 -29.34 29.34
CA LEU A 195 -18.26 -29.51 27.90
C LEU A 195 -17.09 -30.16 27.17
N ILE A 196 -15.86 -29.91 27.60
CA ILE A 196 -14.65 -30.37 26.90
C ILE A 196 -14.24 -31.72 27.49
N LYS A 197 -14.41 -32.78 26.69
CA LYS A 197 -14.16 -34.17 27.11
C LYS A 197 -12.79 -34.69 26.69
N GLU A 198 -12.06 -33.91 25.90
CA GLU A 198 -10.75 -34.24 25.35
C GLU A 198 -9.65 -33.35 25.94
N ALA A 199 -8.38 -33.67 25.66
CA ALA A 199 -7.27 -32.84 26.10
C ALA A 199 -7.26 -31.50 25.34
N LEU A 200 -7.00 -30.40 26.06
CA LEU A 200 -6.83 -29.09 25.46
C LEU A 200 -5.48 -28.99 24.74
N ASN A 201 -5.51 -28.55 23.48
CA ASN A 201 -4.31 -28.28 22.68
C ASN A 201 -3.71 -26.89 22.93
N ALA A 202 -4.43 -26.03 23.67
CA ALA A 202 -4.04 -24.68 24.02
C ALA A 202 -4.45 -24.37 25.48
N PRO A 203 -3.75 -23.46 26.17
CA PRO A 203 -4.15 -23.01 27.50
C PRO A 203 -5.51 -22.31 27.46
N LEU A 204 -6.24 -22.33 28.58
CA LEU A 204 -7.52 -21.63 28.71
C LEU A 204 -7.34 -20.13 28.40
N PRO A 205 -8.19 -19.51 27.55
CA PRO A 205 -7.99 -18.13 27.12
C PRO A 205 -7.95 -17.11 28.27
N TRP A 206 -8.64 -17.38 29.37
CA TRP A 206 -8.66 -16.52 30.56
C TRP A 206 -7.52 -16.78 31.55
N SER A 207 -6.56 -17.66 31.22
CA SER A 207 -5.38 -17.94 32.05
C SER A 207 -4.16 -17.06 31.71
N TYR A 208 -4.19 -16.34 30.59
CA TYR A 208 -3.11 -15.44 30.15
C TYR A 208 -3.69 -14.16 29.53
N ARG A 209 -2.82 -13.17 29.31
CA ARG A 209 -3.18 -11.95 28.56
C ARG A 209 -2.50 -11.97 27.19
N GLY A 210 -3.25 -11.64 26.14
CA GLY A 210 -2.74 -11.55 24.78
C GLY A 210 -3.66 -12.18 23.74
N VAL A 211 -3.14 -12.35 22.54
CA VAL A 211 -3.86 -12.92 21.40
C VAL A 211 -4.19 -14.39 21.67
N ILE A 212 -5.43 -14.78 21.38
CA ILE A 212 -5.91 -16.16 21.56
C ILE A 212 -5.14 -17.11 20.65
N HIS A 213 -4.68 -18.24 21.21
CA HIS A 213 -3.95 -19.25 20.47
C HIS A 213 -4.80 -19.83 19.30
N PRO A 214 -4.24 -20.02 18.09
CA PRO A 214 -4.98 -20.57 16.94
C PRO A 214 -5.63 -21.93 17.21
N ASP A 215 -5.00 -22.77 18.03
CA ASP A 215 -5.47 -24.12 18.37
C ASP A 215 -6.47 -24.14 19.56
N THR A 216 -7.06 -23.00 19.91
CA THR A 216 -8.07 -22.91 20.97
C THR A 216 -9.36 -23.64 20.55
N ASP A 217 -9.91 -24.46 21.45
CA ASP A 217 -11.12 -25.24 21.20
C ASP A 217 -12.32 -24.34 20.78
N PRO A 218 -13.11 -24.74 19.76
CA PRO A 218 -14.26 -23.95 19.29
C PRO A 218 -15.29 -23.58 20.36
N ILE A 219 -15.48 -24.41 21.39
CA ILE A 219 -16.38 -24.13 22.52
C ILE A 219 -15.83 -22.96 23.34
N LEU A 220 -14.51 -22.95 23.60
CA LEU A 220 -13.84 -21.85 24.32
C LEU A 220 -13.87 -20.56 23.51
N LEU A 221 -13.65 -20.64 22.19
CA LEU A 221 -13.79 -19.48 21.30
C LEU A 221 -15.21 -18.91 21.34
N THR A 222 -16.23 -19.76 21.29
CA THR A 222 -17.63 -19.33 21.39
C THR A 222 -17.93 -18.67 22.74
N LEU A 223 -17.36 -19.19 23.83
CA LEU A 223 -17.52 -18.64 25.17
C LEU A 223 -16.89 -17.25 25.29
N ILE A 224 -15.63 -17.10 24.86
CA ILE A 224 -14.94 -15.80 24.86
C ILE A 224 -15.66 -14.81 23.94
N ASP A 225 -16.03 -15.20 22.72
CA ASP A 225 -16.70 -14.32 21.77
C ASP A 225 -18.04 -13.80 22.31
N THR A 226 -18.80 -14.67 22.99
CA THR A 226 -20.07 -14.30 23.63
C THR A 226 -19.87 -13.27 24.73
N LEU A 227 -18.82 -13.43 25.53
CA LEU A 227 -18.51 -12.57 26.66
C LEU A 227 -17.81 -11.26 26.26
N ALA A 228 -17.09 -11.26 25.14
CA ALA A 228 -16.51 -10.08 24.51
C ALA A 228 -17.59 -9.20 23.86
N GLY A 229 -18.72 -9.78 23.44
CA GLY A 229 -19.89 -9.06 22.97
C GLY A 229 -19.80 -8.49 21.56
N ASP A 230 -20.90 -7.92 21.07
CA ASP A 230 -21.01 -7.27 19.76
C ASP A 230 -21.54 -5.82 19.86
N GLY A 231 -21.74 -5.34 21.08
CA GLY A 231 -22.20 -3.99 21.37
C GLY A 231 -21.15 -2.92 21.05
N PHE A 232 -21.65 -1.69 20.92
CA PHE A 232 -20.85 -0.50 20.66
C PHE A 232 -21.28 0.64 21.57
N GLY A 233 -20.30 1.32 22.17
CA GLY A 233 -20.54 2.46 23.05
C GLY A 233 -21.34 3.56 22.37
N LYS A 234 -22.21 4.24 23.12
CA LYS A 234 -23.02 5.36 22.63
C LYS A 234 -22.63 6.62 23.39
N LEU A 235 -22.33 7.68 22.64
CA LEU A 235 -22.12 9.00 23.20
C LEU A 235 -23.47 9.72 23.35
N ALA A 236 -23.58 10.62 24.33
CA ALA A 236 -24.73 11.51 24.42
C ALA A 236 -24.81 12.39 23.16
N PRO A 237 -26.00 12.74 22.64
CA PRO A 237 -26.14 13.47 21.38
C PRO A 237 -25.40 14.82 21.32
N SER A 238 -25.19 15.48 22.46
CA SER A 238 -24.46 16.76 22.57
C SER A 238 -22.95 16.62 22.74
N THR A 239 -22.41 15.39 22.76
CA THR A 239 -20.96 15.16 22.93
C THR A 239 -20.23 15.63 21.68
N PRO A 240 -19.23 16.52 21.79
CA PRO A 240 -18.38 16.88 20.67
C PRO A 240 -17.71 15.64 20.08
N GLN A 241 -17.78 15.49 18.76
CA GLN A 241 -17.16 14.39 18.02
C GLN A 241 -16.08 14.94 17.09
N PRO A 242 -15.06 14.14 16.77
CA PRO A 242 -14.11 14.51 15.76
C PRO A 242 -14.85 14.72 14.42
N PRO A 243 -14.42 15.70 13.61
CA PRO A 243 -15.14 16.07 12.39
C PRO A 243 -15.14 14.96 11.33
N LEU A 244 -14.04 14.21 11.19
CA LEU A 244 -13.85 13.25 10.10
C LEU A 244 -14.89 12.10 10.08
N PRO A 245 -15.22 11.39 11.19
CA PRO A 245 -16.27 10.37 11.16
C PRO A 245 -17.65 10.90 10.71
N LYS A 246 -17.97 12.14 11.07
CA LYS A 246 -19.21 12.79 10.64
C LYS A 246 -19.17 13.10 9.14
N ASP A 247 -18.07 13.66 8.65
CA ASP A 247 -17.87 13.96 7.24
C ASP A 247 -17.93 12.70 6.37
N VAL A 248 -17.29 11.60 6.80
CA VAL A 248 -17.37 10.29 6.11
C VAL A 248 -18.80 9.79 6.05
N THR A 249 -19.57 9.92 7.13
CA THR A 249 -20.99 9.53 7.12
C THR A 249 -21.77 10.34 6.09
N CYS A 250 -21.56 11.66 6.05
CA CYS A 250 -22.18 12.53 5.06
C CYS A 250 -21.77 12.20 3.62
N GLU A 251 -20.50 11.88 3.36
CA GLU A 251 -20.02 11.49 2.03
C GLU A 251 -20.59 10.14 1.56
N LEU A 252 -20.71 9.17 2.46
CA LEU A 252 -21.36 7.88 2.18
C LEU A 252 -22.85 8.06 1.86
N GLU A 253 -23.55 8.90 2.63
CA GLU A 253 -24.96 9.24 2.38
C GLU A 253 -25.13 9.99 1.05
N ARG A 254 -24.27 10.98 0.77
CA ARG A 254 -24.26 11.78 -0.47
C ARG A 254 -24.09 10.90 -1.71
N THR A 255 -23.28 9.84 -1.60
CA THR A 255 -22.98 8.90 -2.69
C THR A 255 -23.86 7.65 -2.67
N ALA A 256 -24.85 7.59 -1.78
CA ALA A 256 -25.75 6.45 -1.58
C ALA A 256 -25.01 5.11 -1.35
N ILE A 257 -23.84 5.16 -0.73
CA ILE A 257 -23.07 3.98 -0.34
C ILE A 257 -23.58 3.49 1.01
N SER A 258 -24.01 2.23 1.07
CA SER A 258 -24.39 1.55 2.31
C SER A 258 -23.37 0.47 2.65
N LEU A 259 -23.22 0.19 3.96
CA LEU A 259 -22.34 -0.85 4.49
C LEU A 259 -23.15 -1.79 5.39
N PRO A 260 -23.02 -3.13 5.25
CA PRO A 260 -22.19 -3.86 4.29
C PRO A 260 -22.82 -3.93 2.88
N ALA A 261 -21.99 -4.03 1.85
CA ALA A 261 -22.44 -4.17 0.45
C ALA A 261 -21.34 -4.76 -0.45
N GLU A 262 -21.73 -5.31 -1.59
CA GLU A 262 -20.84 -5.54 -2.73
C GLU A 262 -21.27 -4.60 -3.86
N LEU A 263 -20.35 -3.75 -4.32
CA LEU A 263 -20.64 -2.72 -5.31
C LEU A 263 -19.86 -2.97 -6.59
N THR A 264 -20.55 -2.84 -7.73
CA THR A 264 -19.93 -2.77 -9.06
C THR A 264 -20.13 -1.36 -9.58
N LEU A 265 -19.03 -0.65 -9.80
CA LEU A 265 -19.01 0.76 -10.17
C LEU A 265 -18.39 0.90 -11.56
N ASN A 266 -18.79 1.96 -12.29
CA ASN A 266 -18.09 2.36 -13.51
C ASN A 266 -17.73 3.84 -13.41
N ARG A 267 -16.42 4.14 -13.41
CA ARG A 267 -15.88 5.51 -13.25
C ARG A 267 -16.14 6.43 -14.44
N PHE A 268 -16.56 5.90 -15.59
CA PHE A 268 -16.98 6.72 -16.73
C PHE A 268 -18.40 7.26 -16.57
N ASN A 269 -19.16 6.76 -15.58
CA ASN A 269 -20.45 7.32 -15.21
C ASN A 269 -20.27 8.31 -14.03
N PRO A 270 -20.88 9.51 -14.05
CA PRO A 270 -20.67 10.51 -12.98
C PRO A 270 -20.97 10.02 -11.56
N ASN A 271 -22.04 9.22 -11.38
CA ASN A 271 -22.36 8.63 -10.08
C ASN A 271 -21.33 7.57 -9.65
N GLY A 272 -20.91 6.72 -10.58
CA GLY A 272 -19.90 5.70 -10.33
C GLY A 272 -18.53 6.30 -10.04
N LEU A 273 -18.18 7.43 -10.68
CA LEU A 273 -16.99 8.21 -10.37
C LEU A 273 -17.03 8.77 -8.94
N ALA A 274 -18.14 9.40 -8.53
CA ALA A 274 -18.27 9.95 -7.19
C ALA A 274 -18.17 8.86 -6.10
N GLN A 275 -18.79 7.70 -6.33
CA GLN A 275 -18.67 6.53 -5.45
C GLN A 275 -17.23 5.99 -5.41
N SER A 276 -16.60 5.83 -6.57
CA SER A 276 -15.21 5.41 -6.72
C SER A 276 -14.27 6.32 -5.92
N GLN A 277 -14.40 7.64 -6.07
CA GLN A 277 -13.54 8.61 -5.38
C GLN A 277 -13.68 8.51 -3.85
N VAL A 278 -14.90 8.38 -3.31
CA VAL A 278 -15.12 8.18 -1.86
C VAL A 278 -14.46 6.89 -1.37
N LEU A 279 -14.60 5.79 -2.11
CA LEU A 279 -13.99 4.51 -1.73
C LEU A 279 -12.47 4.53 -1.82
N HIS A 280 -11.89 5.18 -2.84
CA HIS A 280 -10.44 5.35 -2.94
C HIS A 280 -9.88 6.25 -1.82
N ARG A 281 -10.59 7.31 -1.42
CA ARG A 281 -10.20 8.14 -0.25
C ARG A 281 -10.21 7.34 1.05
N LEU A 282 -11.22 6.49 1.26
CA LEU A 282 -11.27 5.59 2.41
C LEU A 282 -10.18 4.52 2.37
N ALA A 283 -9.82 4.03 1.17
CA ALA A 283 -8.75 3.07 0.98
C ALA A 283 -7.35 3.68 1.23
N ILE A 284 -7.13 4.94 0.80
CA ILE A 284 -5.91 5.72 1.10
C ILE A 284 -5.72 5.89 2.62
N LEU A 285 -6.82 6.14 3.33
CA LEU A 285 -6.81 6.23 4.80
C LEU A 285 -6.74 4.86 5.51
N GLU A 286 -6.62 3.77 4.74
CA GLU A 286 -6.53 2.40 5.23
C GLU A 286 -7.71 2.00 6.14
N ILE A 287 -8.90 2.55 5.87
CA ILE A 287 -10.08 2.31 6.70
C ILE A 287 -10.53 0.83 6.57
N PRO A 288 -10.54 0.05 7.68
CA PRO A 288 -10.88 -1.36 7.64
C PRO A 288 -12.28 -1.60 7.08
N GLY A 289 -12.41 -2.65 6.26
CA GLY A 289 -13.68 -3.06 5.67
C GLY A 289 -13.98 -2.45 4.30
N ILE A 290 -13.06 -1.67 3.73
CA ILE A 290 -13.16 -1.13 2.37
C ILE A 290 -12.14 -1.87 1.48
N VAL A 291 -12.58 -2.85 0.71
CA VAL A 291 -11.68 -3.71 -0.08
C VAL A 291 -12.06 -3.70 -1.55
N ARG A 292 -11.12 -3.31 -2.41
CA ARG A 292 -11.27 -3.45 -3.86
C ARG A 292 -10.93 -4.89 -4.26
N GLN A 293 -11.87 -5.56 -4.91
CA GLN A 293 -11.69 -6.93 -5.42
C GLN A 293 -11.18 -6.95 -6.86
N GLN A 294 -11.65 -6.01 -7.70
CA GLN A 294 -11.25 -5.92 -9.10
C GLN A 294 -11.22 -4.46 -9.57
N GLY A 295 -10.37 -4.19 -10.56
CA GLY A 295 -10.27 -2.93 -11.27
C GLY A 295 -8.82 -2.50 -11.50
N SER A 296 -8.62 -1.58 -12.45
CA SER A 296 -7.30 -1.05 -12.82
C SER A 296 -6.71 -0.11 -11.76
N THR A 297 -5.42 -0.21 -11.46
CA THR A 297 -4.69 0.75 -10.60
C THR A 297 -4.45 2.10 -11.26
N LEU A 298 -4.66 2.20 -12.58
CA LEU A 298 -4.55 3.43 -13.36
C LEU A 298 -5.93 3.90 -13.82
N THR A 299 -6.22 5.19 -13.68
CA THR A 299 -7.51 5.82 -14.06
C THR A 299 -7.89 5.55 -15.52
N LEU A 300 -6.90 5.66 -16.41
CA LEU A 300 -7.07 5.59 -17.86
C LEU A 300 -7.06 4.17 -18.44
N ALA A 301 -6.79 3.12 -17.64
CA ALA A 301 -6.65 1.76 -18.15
C ALA A 301 -7.88 0.88 -17.89
N GLY A 302 -8.26 0.06 -18.88
CA GLY A 302 -9.40 -0.85 -18.78
C GLY A 302 -10.76 -0.20 -19.10
N ASN A 303 -11.84 -0.88 -18.73
CA ASN A 303 -13.23 -0.55 -19.12
C ASN A 303 -13.97 0.37 -18.15
N GLY A 304 -13.29 0.98 -17.18
CA GLY A 304 -13.96 1.82 -16.18
C GLY A 304 -14.43 1.07 -14.93
N GLU A 305 -14.54 -0.26 -14.98
CA GLU A 305 -15.23 -1.04 -13.95
C GLU A 305 -14.37 -1.33 -12.72
N GLU A 306 -15.02 -1.29 -11.56
CA GLU A 306 -14.44 -1.63 -10.27
C GLU A 306 -15.43 -2.46 -9.45
N HIS A 307 -14.92 -3.48 -8.76
CA HIS A 307 -15.70 -4.29 -7.84
C HIS A 307 -15.16 -4.10 -6.42
N TRP A 308 -16.05 -3.74 -5.50
CA TRP A 308 -15.72 -3.42 -4.12
C TRP A 308 -16.53 -4.27 -3.14
N LYS A 309 -15.86 -4.80 -2.13
CA LYS A 309 -16.46 -5.49 -0.99
C LYS A 309 -16.37 -4.60 0.24
N LEU A 310 -17.53 -4.21 0.74
CA LEU A 310 -17.70 -3.27 1.84
C LEU A 310 -18.25 -3.99 3.07
N THR A 311 -17.54 -3.90 4.19
CA THR A 311 -17.95 -4.47 5.48
C THR A 311 -17.87 -3.40 6.58
N ARG A 312 -18.52 -3.67 7.72
CA ARG A 312 -18.50 -2.79 8.89
C ARG A 312 -17.83 -3.49 10.08
N PRO A 313 -16.51 -3.69 10.04
CA PRO A 313 -15.80 -4.27 11.18
C PRO A 313 -15.83 -3.32 12.37
N LEU A 314 -15.76 -3.86 13.59
CA LEU A 314 -15.80 -3.05 14.82
C LEU A 314 -14.62 -2.06 14.94
N SER A 315 -13.50 -2.34 14.25
CA SER A 315 -12.32 -1.47 14.22
C SER A 315 -12.50 -0.23 13.32
N GLN A 316 -13.49 -0.22 12.42
CA GLN A 316 -13.64 0.83 11.40
C GLN A 316 -13.80 2.23 12.01
N HIS A 317 -14.64 2.37 13.04
CA HIS A 317 -14.89 3.66 13.66
C HIS A 317 -13.65 4.23 14.37
N ALA A 318 -12.86 3.37 15.01
CA ALA A 318 -11.65 3.80 15.67
C ALA A 318 -10.56 4.19 14.67
N ALA A 319 -10.41 3.43 13.57
CA ALA A 319 -9.51 3.80 12.48
C ALA A 319 -9.87 5.17 11.88
N LEU A 320 -11.16 5.49 11.75
CA LEU A 320 -11.62 6.82 11.32
C LEU A 320 -11.25 7.93 12.30
N ILE A 321 -11.24 7.65 13.60
CA ILE A 321 -10.82 8.62 14.62
C ILE A 321 -9.30 8.81 14.60
N GLU A 322 -8.54 7.72 14.44
CA GLU A 322 -7.09 7.76 14.29
C GLU A 322 -6.69 8.54 13.02
N ALA A 323 -7.40 8.32 11.90
CA ALA A 323 -7.19 9.04 10.64
C ALA A 323 -7.56 10.54 10.72
N ALA A 324 -8.30 10.99 11.74
CA ALA A 324 -8.66 12.40 11.92
C ALA A 324 -7.45 13.29 12.18
N CYS A 325 -6.28 12.71 12.51
CA CYS A 325 -5.02 13.46 12.57
C CYS A 325 -4.61 14.08 11.22
N PHE A 326 -5.05 13.49 10.10
CA PHE A 326 -4.72 13.97 8.76
C PHE A 326 -5.67 15.07 8.25
N GLY A 327 -6.87 15.24 8.82
CA GLY A 327 -7.79 16.26 8.34
C GLY A 327 -9.20 16.15 8.89
N ALA A 328 -9.96 17.23 8.74
CA ALA A 328 -11.34 17.32 9.23
C ALA A 328 -12.36 16.72 8.25
N THR A 329 -12.02 16.70 6.95
CA THR A 329 -12.84 16.10 5.89
C THR A 329 -12.14 14.89 5.27
N LEU A 330 -12.92 13.98 4.67
CA LEU A 330 -12.39 12.78 3.99
C LEU A 330 -11.43 13.15 2.87
N GLN A 331 -11.72 14.23 2.13
CA GLN A 331 -10.86 14.71 1.06
C GLN A 331 -9.52 15.23 1.59
N GLU A 332 -9.54 16.06 2.65
CA GLU A 332 -8.30 16.60 3.25
C GLU A 332 -7.47 15.51 3.91
N ALA A 333 -8.11 14.61 4.67
CA ALA A 333 -7.43 13.53 5.35
C ALA A 333 -6.74 12.60 4.36
N ALA A 334 -7.44 12.16 3.30
CA ALA A 334 -6.86 11.32 2.27
C ALA A 334 -5.71 12.04 1.53
N ARG A 335 -5.86 13.35 1.25
CA ARG A 335 -4.79 14.14 0.64
C ARG A 335 -3.56 14.18 1.54
N HIS A 336 -3.66 14.64 2.79
CA HIS A 336 -2.50 14.76 3.67
C HIS A 336 -1.84 13.42 3.99
N LYS A 337 -2.62 12.32 4.04
CA LYS A 337 -2.07 10.97 4.13
C LYS A 337 -1.22 10.64 2.90
N LEU A 338 -1.70 10.92 1.68
CA LEU A 338 -0.88 10.77 0.47
C LEU A 338 0.34 11.69 0.46
N GLU A 339 0.24 12.94 0.93
CA GLU A 339 1.39 13.84 1.02
C GLU A 339 2.48 13.24 1.92
N ALA A 340 2.10 12.68 3.07
CA ALA A 340 3.03 11.99 3.96
C ALA A 340 3.63 10.74 3.29
N ASP A 341 2.79 9.91 2.65
CA ASP A 341 3.25 8.68 1.98
C ASP A 341 4.21 8.98 0.82
N MET A 342 3.97 10.05 0.05
CA MET A 342 4.87 10.49 -1.03
C MET A 342 6.24 10.94 -0.53
N LEU A 343 6.31 11.51 0.68
CA LEU A 343 7.55 12.01 1.27
C LEU A 343 8.33 10.90 1.98
N ASP A 344 7.63 9.94 2.59
CA ASP A 344 8.24 8.77 3.21
C ASP A 344 8.69 7.74 2.17
N ALA A 345 7.96 7.63 1.06
CA ALA A 345 8.29 6.70 -0.02
C ALA A 345 9.40 7.27 -0.93
N GLY A 346 10.59 6.67 -0.87
CA GLY A 346 11.67 7.00 -1.79
C GLY A 346 11.37 6.53 -3.22
N GLY A 347 11.81 7.32 -4.20
CA GLY A 347 11.87 6.95 -5.63
C GLY A 347 10.67 7.38 -6.47
N ILE A 348 10.90 7.58 -7.77
CA ILE A 348 9.89 8.08 -8.72
C ILE A 348 8.70 7.12 -8.89
N GLY A 349 8.92 5.81 -8.81
CA GLY A 349 7.87 4.79 -8.94
C GLY A 349 6.81 4.89 -7.84
N SER A 350 7.24 5.09 -6.60
CA SER A 350 6.35 5.27 -5.45
C SER A 350 5.54 6.56 -5.56
N ILE A 351 6.20 7.68 -5.89
CA ILE A 351 5.55 8.97 -6.14
C ILE A 351 4.48 8.85 -7.23
N THR A 352 4.81 8.18 -8.33
CA THR A 352 3.87 7.94 -9.45
C THR A 352 2.67 7.09 -9.00
N THR A 353 2.90 6.10 -8.15
CA THR A 353 1.83 5.26 -7.59
C THR A 353 0.88 6.09 -6.72
N CYS A 354 1.41 6.94 -5.83
CA CYS A 354 0.61 7.85 -5.02
C CYS A 354 -0.17 8.85 -5.88
N LEU A 355 0.42 9.37 -6.97
CA LEU A 355 -0.28 10.26 -7.90
C LEU A 355 -1.38 9.56 -8.71
N SER A 356 -1.20 8.28 -9.01
CA SER A 356 -2.25 7.45 -9.62
C SER A 356 -3.42 7.21 -8.65
N GLN A 357 -3.12 6.99 -7.36
CA GLN A 357 -4.14 6.92 -6.31
C GLN A 357 -4.85 8.25 -6.11
N ALA A 358 -4.11 9.37 -6.13
CA ALA A 358 -4.68 10.71 -6.07
C ALA A 358 -5.67 10.95 -7.22
N ALA A 359 -5.34 10.50 -8.43
CA ALA A 359 -6.23 10.57 -9.59
C ALA A 359 -7.50 9.73 -9.38
N LEU A 360 -7.39 8.48 -8.93
CA LEU A 360 -8.56 7.64 -8.62
C LEU A 360 -9.44 8.23 -7.50
N ALA A 361 -8.83 8.96 -6.56
CA ALA A 361 -9.49 9.64 -5.45
C ALA A 361 -10.00 11.06 -5.79
N GLY A 362 -9.72 11.57 -6.99
CA GLY A 362 -10.07 12.94 -7.39
C GLY A 362 -9.40 14.02 -6.53
N LEU A 363 -8.09 13.89 -6.29
CA LEU A 363 -7.28 14.78 -5.46
C LEU A 363 -6.24 15.49 -6.33
N ALA A 364 -6.56 16.70 -6.83
CA ALA A 364 -5.70 17.44 -7.75
C ALA A 364 -4.85 18.55 -7.10
N SER A 365 -5.26 19.05 -5.94
CA SER A 365 -4.63 20.18 -5.27
C SER A 365 -3.72 19.70 -4.15
N PHE A 366 -2.47 20.13 -4.15
CA PHE A 366 -1.45 19.77 -3.15
C PHE A 366 -0.70 21.01 -2.67
N SER A 367 -0.03 20.93 -1.52
CA SER A 367 0.74 22.03 -0.95
C SER A 367 1.95 22.40 -1.83
N GLN A 368 2.30 23.69 -1.89
CA GLN A 368 3.49 24.15 -2.64
C GLN A 368 4.78 23.52 -2.08
N GLN A 369 4.86 23.35 -0.76
CA GLN A 369 6.00 22.70 -0.10
C GLN A 369 6.20 21.26 -0.61
N LEU A 370 5.12 20.49 -0.79
CA LEU A 370 5.22 19.15 -1.37
C LEU A 370 5.78 19.20 -2.79
N LEU A 371 5.32 20.14 -3.63
CA LEU A 371 5.83 20.30 -5.00
C LEU A 371 7.35 20.52 -5.05
N GLU A 372 7.85 21.37 -4.16
CA GLU A 372 9.28 21.66 -4.02
C GLU A 372 10.04 20.43 -3.55
N GLN A 373 9.52 19.70 -2.56
CA GLN A 373 10.14 18.47 -2.04
C GLN A 373 10.14 17.33 -3.07
N LEU A 374 9.06 17.13 -3.81
CA LEU A 374 8.99 16.13 -4.88
C LEU A 374 10.02 16.42 -5.97
N THR A 375 10.21 17.69 -6.34
CA THR A 375 11.25 18.08 -7.31
C THR A 375 12.64 17.67 -6.83
N LEU A 376 12.93 17.86 -5.53
CA LEU A 376 14.20 17.44 -4.92
C LEU A 376 14.36 15.91 -4.84
N LEU A 377 13.29 15.19 -4.52
CA LEU A 377 13.31 13.73 -4.46
C LEU A 377 13.53 13.11 -5.84
N ILE A 378 12.83 13.61 -6.86
CA ILE A 378 13.00 13.17 -8.25
C ILE A 378 14.42 13.47 -8.74
N ALA A 379 14.99 14.62 -8.36
CA ALA A 379 16.37 14.96 -8.71
C ALA A 379 17.42 13.99 -8.12
N GLN A 380 17.08 13.20 -7.10
CA GLN A 380 17.95 12.19 -6.49
C GLN A 380 17.83 10.81 -7.15
N GLU A 381 16.87 10.61 -8.05
CA GLU A 381 16.65 9.33 -8.74
C GLU A 381 17.87 8.97 -9.59
N ASN A 382 18.42 7.77 -9.42
CA ASN A 382 19.65 7.37 -10.12
C ASN A 382 19.42 6.24 -11.14
N GLN A 383 18.22 5.65 -11.14
CA GLN A 383 17.90 4.52 -12.00
C GLN A 383 17.14 5.01 -13.23
N PHE A 384 17.82 5.06 -14.37
CA PHE A 384 17.19 5.43 -15.64
C PHE A 384 16.04 4.49 -16.02
N ALA A 385 16.17 3.20 -15.72
CA ALA A 385 15.17 2.17 -16.01
C ALA A 385 13.80 2.40 -15.31
N GLU A 386 13.78 3.08 -14.16
CA GLU A 386 12.55 3.38 -13.41
C GLU A 386 11.77 4.56 -14.01
N MET A 387 12.43 5.40 -14.83
CA MET A 387 11.82 6.61 -15.36
C MET A 387 10.71 6.32 -16.37
N GLY A 388 10.79 5.24 -17.16
CA GLY A 388 9.87 4.96 -18.26
C GLY A 388 8.42 4.79 -17.81
N GLN A 389 8.20 3.93 -16.82
CA GLN A 389 6.87 3.71 -16.26
C GLN A 389 6.32 4.97 -15.60
N ALA A 390 7.17 5.73 -14.90
CA ALA A 390 6.79 6.99 -14.30
C ALA A 390 6.35 8.03 -15.34
N LEU A 391 7.17 8.26 -16.37
CA LEU A 391 6.88 9.20 -17.44
C LEU A 391 5.61 8.83 -18.19
N GLU A 392 5.40 7.55 -18.51
CA GLU A 392 4.19 7.09 -19.19
C GLU A 392 2.92 7.41 -18.39
N VAL A 393 2.92 7.08 -17.09
CA VAL A 393 1.77 7.31 -16.21
C VAL A 393 1.55 8.80 -15.97
N LEU A 394 2.59 9.54 -15.60
CA LEU A 394 2.49 10.98 -15.32
C LEU A 394 2.02 11.75 -16.56
N TYR A 395 2.56 11.42 -17.74
CA TYR A 395 2.15 12.05 -18.98
C TYR A 395 0.71 11.72 -19.37
N ALA A 396 0.31 10.45 -19.24
CA ALA A 396 -1.06 10.03 -19.51
C ALA A 396 -2.05 10.74 -18.57
N LEU A 397 -1.77 10.79 -17.27
CA LEU A 397 -2.60 11.51 -16.30
C LEU A 397 -2.67 13.01 -16.60
N TRP A 398 -1.54 13.65 -16.89
CA TRP A 398 -1.50 15.09 -17.14
C TRP A 398 -2.26 15.48 -18.41
N ARG A 399 -2.15 14.67 -19.47
CA ARG A 399 -2.69 15.01 -20.80
C ARG A 399 -4.09 14.47 -21.07
N LEU A 400 -4.38 13.24 -20.66
CA LEU A 400 -5.54 12.48 -21.11
C LEU A 400 -6.63 12.32 -20.05
N ASP A 401 -6.34 12.58 -18.76
CA ASP A 401 -7.27 12.29 -17.66
C ASP A 401 -8.28 13.42 -17.39
N GLU A 402 -9.24 13.56 -18.30
CA GLU A 402 -10.38 14.46 -18.17
C GLU A 402 -11.37 14.03 -17.07
N ILE A 403 -11.35 12.74 -16.69
CA ILE A 403 -12.39 12.14 -15.84
C ILE A 403 -12.11 12.38 -14.36
N SER A 404 -10.86 12.21 -13.91
CA SER A 404 -10.51 12.39 -12.50
C SER A 404 -10.44 13.86 -12.05
N GLY A 405 -10.39 14.79 -13.00
CA GLY A 405 -10.09 16.20 -12.73
C GLY A 405 -8.60 16.49 -12.51
N MET A 406 -7.71 15.54 -12.80
CA MET A 406 -6.26 15.72 -12.71
C MET A 406 -5.63 16.36 -13.95
N GLN A 407 -6.33 16.42 -15.08
CA GLN A 407 -5.79 17.02 -16.30
C GLN A 407 -5.28 18.44 -16.04
N GLY A 408 -4.03 18.70 -16.38
CA GLY A 408 -3.39 20.00 -16.15
C GLY A 408 -3.16 20.36 -14.68
N ALA A 409 -3.32 19.44 -13.73
CA ALA A 409 -3.05 19.70 -12.31
C ALA A 409 -1.57 20.08 -12.10
N GLN A 410 -1.33 21.10 -11.27
CA GLN A 410 0.01 21.65 -11.03
C GLN A 410 0.99 20.61 -10.45
N ILE A 411 0.49 19.68 -9.63
CA ILE A 411 1.25 18.55 -9.08
C ILE A 411 1.82 17.66 -10.18
N LEU A 412 1.00 17.26 -11.15
CA LEU A 412 1.40 16.42 -12.28
C LEU A 412 2.34 17.16 -13.20
N GLN A 413 2.06 18.44 -13.48
CA GLN A 413 2.95 19.24 -14.30
C GLN A 413 4.33 19.37 -13.67
N THR A 414 4.40 19.70 -12.37
CA THR A 414 5.68 19.85 -11.65
C THR A 414 6.46 18.54 -11.62
N THR A 415 5.81 17.44 -11.24
CA THR A 415 6.47 16.12 -11.18
C THR A 415 6.89 15.62 -12.56
N LEU A 416 6.07 15.82 -13.59
CA LEU A 416 6.40 15.45 -14.97
C LEU A 416 7.58 16.26 -15.50
N CYS A 417 7.62 17.59 -15.30
CA CYS A 417 8.75 18.42 -15.71
C CYS A 417 10.04 17.98 -15.00
N ALA A 418 9.99 17.78 -13.67
CA ALA A 418 11.14 17.29 -12.91
C ALA A 418 11.59 15.90 -13.38
N ALA A 419 10.66 15.00 -13.69
CA ALA A 419 10.96 13.66 -14.19
C ALA A 419 11.59 13.71 -15.59
N ILE A 420 11.10 14.56 -16.50
CA ILE A 420 11.68 14.73 -17.84
C ILE A 420 13.10 15.30 -17.72
N ASP A 421 13.30 16.36 -16.94
CA ASP A 421 14.62 16.96 -16.72
C ASP A 421 15.60 15.95 -16.12
N ARG A 422 15.15 15.17 -15.13
CA ARG A 422 15.98 14.11 -14.54
C ARG A 422 16.29 12.99 -15.53
N THR A 423 15.31 12.58 -16.33
CA THR A 423 15.50 11.56 -17.38
C THR A 423 16.54 12.02 -18.39
N LEU A 424 16.43 13.28 -18.86
CA LEU A 424 17.41 13.87 -19.78
C LEU A 424 18.82 13.90 -19.18
N TRP A 425 18.95 14.25 -17.90
CA TRP A 425 20.25 14.18 -17.21
C TRP A 425 20.80 12.76 -17.12
N LEU A 426 19.94 11.78 -16.79
CA LEU A 426 20.33 10.37 -16.69
C LEU A 426 20.71 9.77 -18.06
N CYS A 427 20.12 10.25 -19.17
CA CYS A 427 20.50 9.87 -20.53
C CYS A 427 21.99 10.14 -20.84
N GLU A 428 22.63 11.09 -20.15
CA GLU A 428 24.06 11.42 -20.36
C GLU A 428 25.00 10.49 -19.57
N SER A 429 24.47 9.65 -18.68
CA SER A 429 25.27 8.69 -17.91
C SER A 429 25.88 7.60 -18.81
N ASN A 430 27.10 7.15 -18.54
CA ASN A 430 27.77 6.12 -19.36
C ASN A 430 27.60 4.69 -18.82
N GLY A 431 26.63 4.47 -17.93
CA GLY A 431 26.33 3.16 -17.39
C GLY A 431 25.69 2.27 -18.45
N ARG A 432 26.15 1.03 -18.59
CA ARG A 432 25.49 0.03 -19.43
C ARG A 432 24.40 -0.65 -18.58
N PRO A 433 23.17 -0.79 -19.07
CA PRO A 433 22.12 -1.47 -18.32
C PRO A 433 22.45 -2.95 -18.14
N ASP A 434 22.09 -3.49 -16.98
CA ASP A 434 22.15 -4.93 -16.75
C ASP A 434 21.09 -5.65 -17.60
N GLU A 435 21.29 -6.95 -17.86
CA GLU A 435 20.37 -7.76 -18.68
C GLU A 435 18.92 -7.72 -18.18
N LYS A 436 18.72 -7.62 -16.86
CA LYS A 436 17.39 -7.52 -16.22
C LYS A 436 16.72 -6.17 -16.46
N GLU A 437 17.51 -5.11 -16.60
CA GLU A 437 17.04 -3.73 -16.74
C GLU A 437 16.91 -3.33 -18.22
N PHE A 438 17.49 -4.11 -19.13
CA PHE A 438 17.56 -3.80 -20.56
C PHE A 438 16.23 -3.33 -21.18
N HIS A 439 15.13 -4.03 -20.89
CA HIS A 439 13.82 -3.66 -21.40
C HIS A 439 13.23 -2.41 -20.75
N ALA A 440 13.40 -2.25 -19.44
CA ALA A 440 12.95 -1.07 -18.72
C ALA A 440 13.75 0.18 -19.13
N HIS A 441 15.05 0.03 -19.36
CA HIS A 441 15.92 1.07 -19.90
C HIS A 441 15.46 1.56 -21.28
N LEU A 442 15.14 0.64 -22.20
CA LEU A 442 14.58 1.02 -23.51
C LEU A 442 13.17 1.61 -23.40
N HIS A 443 12.36 1.15 -22.45
CA HIS A 443 11.04 1.73 -22.18
C HIS A 443 11.14 3.19 -21.73
N SER A 444 12.14 3.54 -20.90
CA SER A 444 12.44 4.94 -20.55
C SER A 444 12.75 5.81 -21.76
N TRP A 445 13.57 5.31 -22.69
CA TRP A 445 13.83 5.98 -23.96
C TRP A 445 12.58 6.16 -24.81
N GLN A 446 11.72 5.14 -24.90
CA GLN A 446 10.47 5.19 -25.65
C GLN A 446 9.47 6.19 -25.05
N ALA A 447 9.30 6.18 -23.72
CA ALA A 447 8.43 7.11 -23.00
C ALA A 447 8.88 8.56 -23.22
N LEU A 448 10.18 8.84 -23.04
CA LEU A 448 10.77 10.15 -23.32
C LEU A 448 10.54 10.57 -24.78
N CYS A 449 10.84 9.69 -25.73
CA CYS A 449 10.66 9.98 -27.15
C CYS A 449 9.19 10.27 -27.52
N HIS A 450 8.25 9.56 -26.92
CA HIS A 450 6.82 9.78 -27.14
C HIS A 450 6.40 11.19 -26.69
N ILE A 451 6.84 11.58 -25.48
CA ILE A 451 6.57 12.91 -24.94
C ILE A 451 7.20 13.98 -25.82
N LEU A 452 8.49 13.85 -26.16
CA LEU A 452 9.20 14.84 -26.99
C LEU A 452 8.57 15.00 -28.39
N ARG A 453 8.09 13.91 -28.99
CA ARG A 453 7.39 13.95 -30.28
C ARG A 453 6.10 14.74 -30.18
N ASP A 454 5.36 14.55 -29.09
CA ASP A 454 4.10 15.24 -28.89
C ASP A 454 4.32 16.73 -28.60
N LEU A 455 5.38 17.08 -27.86
CA LEU A 455 5.84 18.47 -27.74
C LEU A 455 6.23 19.07 -29.10
N HIS A 456 6.95 18.33 -29.93
CA HIS A 456 7.29 18.73 -31.30
C HIS A 456 6.05 18.98 -32.17
N SER A 457 4.99 18.18 -31.97
CA SER A 457 3.71 18.33 -32.68
C SER A 457 2.82 19.48 -32.18
N GLY A 458 3.23 20.21 -31.14
CA GLY A 458 2.54 21.40 -30.64
C GLY A 458 1.92 21.28 -29.24
N VAL A 459 2.14 20.19 -28.50
CA VAL A 459 1.74 20.10 -27.08
C VAL A 459 2.62 21.04 -26.26
N ASN A 460 2.02 21.91 -25.45
CA ASN A 460 2.76 22.86 -24.62
C ASN A 460 2.85 22.37 -23.16
N LEU A 461 4.06 22.05 -22.70
CA LEU A 461 4.37 21.72 -21.32
C LEU A 461 5.40 22.73 -20.81
N SER A 462 4.97 23.73 -20.04
CA SER A 462 5.88 24.77 -19.56
C SER A 462 6.86 24.19 -18.53
N GLY A 463 8.15 24.44 -18.74
CA GLY A 463 9.24 23.93 -17.91
C GLY A 463 10.22 23.06 -18.70
N VAL A 464 9.79 22.42 -19.78
CA VAL A 464 10.65 21.55 -20.61
C VAL A 464 11.12 22.28 -21.87
N SER A 465 12.43 22.28 -22.10
CA SER A 465 13.03 22.84 -23.33
C SER A 465 13.25 21.76 -24.39
N LEU A 466 12.37 21.72 -25.40
CA LEU A 466 12.50 20.78 -26.53
C LEU A 466 13.83 20.95 -27.27
N SER A 467 14.30 22.18 -27.46
CA SER A 467 15.58 22.43 -28.14
C SER A 467 16.77 21.91 -27.34
N ALA A 468 16.75 22.03 -26.01
CA ALA A 468 17.79 21.46 -25.14
C ALA A 468 17.76 19.92 -25.17
N ALA A 469 16.57 19.32 -25.14
CA ALA A 469 16.40 17.87 -25.25
C ALA A 469 16.93 17.35 -26.60
N VAL A 470 16.56 17.97 -27.71
CA VAL A 470 17.06 17.60 -29.06
C VAL A 470 18.58 17.73 -29.12
N ALA A 471 19.16 18.85 -28.63
CA ALA A 471 20.61 19.03 -28.60
C ALA A 471 21.33 17.96 -27.76
N LEU A 472 20.70 17.48 -26.68
CA LEU A 472 21.23 16.37 -25.88
C LEU A 472 21.19 15.06 -26.65
N LEU A 473 20.07 14.74 -27.31
CA LEU A 473 19.96 13.55 -28.16
C LEU A 473 21.03 13.56 -29.27
N GLU A 474 21.28 14.71 -29.91
CA GLU A 474 22.34 14.87 -30.91
C GLU A 474 23.71 14.56 -30.32
N ARG A 475 24.08 15.22 -29.21
CA ARG A 475 25.35 14.95 -28.52
C ARG A 475 25.49 13.47 -28.16
N ARG A 476 24.41 12.85 -27.66
CA ARG A 476 24.42 11.47 -27.21
C ARG A 476 24.59 10.48 -28.36
N SER A 477 23.91 10.69 -29.50
CA SER A 477 24.05 9.85 -30.68
C SER A 477 25.50 9.82 -31.23
N GLN A 478 26.21 10.96 -31.11
CA GLN A 478 27.57 11.16 -31.61
C GLN A 478 28.67 10.85 -30.58
N ALA A 479 28.32 10.63 -29.31
CA ALA A 479 29.29 10.42 -28.25
C ALA A 479 29.98 9.06 -28.36
N ILE A 480 31.29 9.06 -28.63
CA ILE A 480 32.10 7.83 -28.81
C ILE A 480 32.09 6.95 -27.55
N HIS A 481 32.05 7.55 -26.37
CA HIS A 481 32.09 6.83 -25.08
C HIS A 481 30.71 6.42 -24.55
N ALA A 482 29.63 6.78 -25.24
CA ALA A 482 28.29 6.37 -24.83
C ALA A 482 28.07 4.87 -25.13
N PRO A 483 27.33 4.13 -24.28
CA PRO A 483 26.88 2.78 -24.58
C PRO A 483 26.17 2.74 -25.94
N ALA A 484 26.44 1.69 -26.72
CA ALA A 484 25.97 1.58 -28.08
C ALA A 484 24.43 1.59 -28.16
N LEU A 485 23.77 0.92 -27.21
CA LEU A 485 22.32 0.95 -27.02
C LEU A 485 21.75 2.38 -26.96
N ASP A 486 22.33 3.25 -26.12
CA ASP A 486 21.88 4.62 -25.93
C ASP A 486 22.13 5.48 -27.16
N ARG A 487 23.26 5.28 -27.86
CA ARG A 487 23.54 5.97 -29.12
C ARG A 487 22.47 5.65 -30.15
N GLY A 488 22.12 4.37 -30.24
CA GLY A 488 21.05 3.89 -31.11
C GLY A 488 19.69 4.45 -30.73
N ALA A 489 19.34 4.43 -29.44
CA ALA A 489 18.08 4.99 -28.96
C ALA A 489 18.01 6.50 -29.21
N ALA A 490 19.08 7.26 -28.92
CA ALA A 490 19.14 8.70 -29.17
C ALA A 490 18.99 9.04 -30.65
N HIS A 491 19.69 8.33 -31.54
CA HIS A 491 19.54 8.50 -33.00
C HIS A 491 18.13 8.13 -33.47
N GLY A 492 17.57 7.04 -32.94
CA GLY A 492 16.19 6.63 -33.22
C GLY A 492 15.17 7.68 -32.77
N ALA A 493 15.37 8.30 -31.59
CA ALA A 493 14.55 9.39 -31.11
C ALA A 493 14.63 10.60 -32.07
N LEU A 494 15.82 11.00 -32.51
CA LEU A 494 15.99 12.10 -33.47
C LEU A 494 15.31 11.81 -34.81
N MET A 495 15.39 10.57 -35.31
CA MET A 495 14.65 10.16 -36.52
C MET A 495 13.14 10.25 -36.30
N ARG A 496 12.65 9.92 -35.11
CA ARG A 496 11.24 10.00 -34.73
C ARG A 496 10.74 11.44 -34.60
N LEU A 497 11.64 12.36 -34.30
CA LEU A 497 11.43 13.81 -34.25
C LEU A 497 11.69 14.50 -35.60
N GLU A 498 11.91 13.73 -36.67
CA GLU A 498 12.18 14.25 -38.03
C GLU A 498 13.37 15.23 -38.07
N HIS A 499 14.39 15.00 -37.24
CA HIS A 499 15.55 15.86 -37.16
C HIS A 499 16.38 15.80 -38.46
N PRO A 500 16.80 16.94 -39.06
CA PRO A 500 17.48 16.97 -40.36
C PRO A 500 18.76 16.13 -40.45
N ASN A 501 19.50 16.03 -39.33
CA ASN A 501 20.77 15.28 -39.26
C ASN A 501 20.56 13.77 -38.97
N ALA A 502 19.33 13.32 -38.75
CA ALA A 502 19.01 11.94 -38.38
C ALA A 502 18.43 11.18 -39.58
N SER A 503 19.32 10.67 -40.44
CA SER A 503 18.97 9.84 -41.60
C SER A 503 19.37 8.37 -41.42
N ALA A 504 18.93 7.49 -42.33
CA ALA A 504 19.44 6.11 -42.37
C ALA A 504 20.93 6.05 -42.67
N GLU A 505 21.47 6.92 -43.51
CA GLU A 505 22.89 6.98 -43.83
C GLU A 505 23.72 7.35 -42.58
N ALA A 506 23.21 8.29 -41.76
CA ALA A 506 23.83 8.63 -40.49
C ALA A 506 23.78 7.45 -39.49
N ALA A 507 22.66 6.72 -39.44
CA ALA A 507 22.54 5.50 -38.63
C ALA A 507 23.54 4.42 -39.08
N LEU A 508 23.69 4.20 -40.39
CA LEU A 508 24.65 3.27 -40.96
C LEU A 508 26.10 3.67 -40.67
N THR A 509 26.40 4.97 -40.75
CA THR A 509 27.72 5.51 -40.41
C THR A 509 28.06 5.27 -38.95
N MET A 510 27.08 5.43 -38.04
CA MET A 510 27.24 5.11 -36.62
C MET A 510 27.51 3.61 -36.41
N LEU A 511 26.71 2.73 -37.03
CA LEU A 511 26.88 1.28 -36.92
C LEU A 511 28.24 0.81 -37.46
N ALA A 512 28.73 1.41 -38.54
CA ALA A 512 30.03 1.08 -39.13
C ALA A 512 31.24 1.44 -38.25
N GLN A 513 31.06 2.32 -37.25
CA GLN A 513 32.12 2.74 -36.31
C GLN A 513 32.15 1.88 -35.04
N LEU A 514 31.21 0.95 -34.87
CA LEU A 514 31.06 0.13 -33.68
C LEU A 514 31.65 -1.27 -33.90
N SER A 515 32.06 -1.92 -32.81
CA SER A 515 32.38 -3.35 -32.86
C SER A 515 31.12 -4.16 -33.18
N PRO A 516 31.24 -5.38 -33.75
CA PRO A 516 30.09 -6.19 -34.16
C PRO A 516 29.04 -6.40 -33.06
N ALA A 517 29.48 -6.67 -31.82
CA ALA A 517 28.60 -6.80 -30.66
C ALA A 517 27.88 -5.47 -30.32
N GLN A 518 28.61 -4.36 -30.33
CA GLN A 518 28.04 -3.03 -30.07
C GLN A 518 27.07 -2.58 -31.18
N SER A 519 27.31 -2.98 -32.44
CA SER A 519 26.39 -2.72 -33.55
C SER A 519 25.03 -3.38 -33.31
N GLY A 520 25.00 -4.58 -32.72
CA GLY A 520 23.76 -5.23 -32.31
C GLY A 520 22.98 -4.44 -31.26
N GLU A 521 23.65 -3.97 -30.21
CA GLU A 521 23.05 -3.13 -29.17
C GLU A 521 22.54 -1.78 -29.72
N ALA A 522 23.33 -1.11 -30.55
CA ALA A 522 22.90 0.13 -31.17
C ALA A 522 21.68 -0.09 -32.08
N LEU A 523 21.64 -1.20 -32.81
CA LEU A 523 20.49 -1.56 -33.63
C LEU A 523 19.23 -1.81 -32.79
N HIS A 524 19.39 -2.40 -31.60
CA HIS A 524 18.31 -2.55 -30.63
C HIS A 524 17.68 -1.20 -30.27
N GLY A 525 18.50 -0.22 -29.87
CA GLY A 525 18.01 1.13 -29.53
C GLY A 525 17.37 1.83 -30.72
N LEU A 526 17.98 1.74 -31.90
CA LEU A 526 17.46 2.32 -33.14
C LEU A 526 16.07 1.77 -33.48
N LEU A 527 15.91 0.44 -33.53
CA LEU A 527 14.65 -0.18 -33.91
C LEU A 527 13.58 -0.03 -32.82
N ALA A 528 13.96 0.00 -31.55
CA ALA A 528 13.01 0.25 -30.47
C ALA A 528 12.30 1.61 -30.62
N LEU A 529 12.95 2.63 -31.19
CA LEU A 529 12.39 3.99 -31.31
C LEU A 529 11.99 4.38 -32.75
N ALA A 530 12.69 3.89 -33.77
CA ALA A 530 12.55 4.30 -35.17
C ALA A 530 12.29 3.14 -36.16
N ARG A 531 11.75 2.00 -35.69
CA ARG A 531 11.52 0.81 -36.55
C ARG A 531 10.84 1.11 -37.88
N HIS A 532 9.78 1.93 -37.89
CA HIS A 532 9.02 2.21 -39.10
C HIS A 532 9.81 3.08 -40.08
N GLN A 533 10.51 4.11 -39.58
CA GLN A 533 11.36 4.97 -40.40
C GLN A 533 12.50 4.18 -41.08
N LEU A 534 13.09 3.23 -40.36
CA LEU A 534 14.23 2.44 -40.86
C LEU A 534 13.78 1.30 -41.78
N ALA A 535 12.74 0.54 -41.40
CA ALA A 535 12.25 -0.61 -42.17
C ALA A 535 11.62 -0.22 -43.51
N CYS A 536 11.28 1.06 -43.70
CA CYS A 536 10.74 1.58 -44.96
C CYS A 536 11.80 2.20 -45.88
N GLN A 537 13.07 2.31 -45.45
CA GLN A 537 14.14 2.98 -46.23
C GLN A 537 15.06 1.97 -46.93
N PRO A 538 15.02 1.86 -48.27
CA PRO A 538 15.88 0.93 -49.02
C PRO A 538 17.37 1.18 -48.81
N THR A 539 17.78 2.43 -48.58
CA THR A 539 19.18 2.80 -48.28
C THR A 539 19.68 2.16 -46.99
N PHE A 540 18.84 2.11 -45.96
CA PHE A 540 19.16 1.41 -44.72
C PHE A 540 19.38 -0.08 -44.96
N ILE A 541 18.51 -0.73 -45.73
CA ILE A 541 18.61 -2.18 -46.00
C ILE A 541 19.88 -2.51 -46.77
N ALA A 542 20.15 -1.79 -47.85
CA ALA A 542 21.33 -2.01 -48.68
C ALA A 542 22.62 -1.74 -47.89
N GLY A 543 22.67 -0.66 -47.12
CA GLY A 543 23.83 -0.33 -46.31
C GLY A 543 24.05 -1.30 -45.16
N PHE A 544 22.99 -1.72 -44.47
CA PHE A 544 23.09 -2.67 -43.36
C PHE A 544 23.50 -4.06 -43.85
N SER A 545 22.95 -4.49 -44.99
CA SER A 545 23.37 -5.70 -45.71
C SER A 545 24.87 -5.67 -46.06
N SER A 546 25.36 -4.55 -46.61
CA SER A 546 26.79 -4.35 -46.89
C SER A 546 27.65 -4.43 -45.62
N HIS A 547 27.18 -3.83 -44.52
CA HIS A 547 27.87 -3.89 -43.22
C HIS A 547 27.96 -5.33 -42.70
N LEU A 548 26.89 -6.11 -42.77
CA LEU A 548 26.90 -7.53 -42.37
C LEU A 548 27.88 -8.36 -43.22
N ASN A 549 27.95 -8.12 -44.53
CA ASN A 549 28.86 -8.83 -45.43
C ASN A 549 30.35 -8.49 -45.22
N GLN A 550 30.66 -7.44 -44.44
CA GLN A 550 32.04 -7.07 -44.08
C GLN A 550 32.50 -7.73 -42.78
N LEU A 551 31.59 -8.36 -42.02
CA LEU A 551 31.92 -9.07 -40.78
C LEU A 551 32.61 -10.40 -41.09
N SER A 552 33.56 -10.80 -40.25
CA SER A 552 34.07 -12.17 -40.27
C SER A 552 33.00 -13.15 -39.78
N ASP A 553 33.10 -14.43 -40.15
CA ASP A 553 32.17 -15.48 -39.67
C ASP A 553 32.04 -15.48 -38.14
N ALA A 554 33.17 -15.33 -37.43
CA ALA A 554 33.20 -15.31 -35.97
C ALA A 554 32.52 -14.06 -35.40
N ASP A 555 32.75 -12.89 -36.00
CA ASP A 555 32.13 -11.63 -35.59
C ASP A 555 30.62 -11.62 -35.83
N PHE A 556 30.19 -12.17 -36.96
CA PHE A 556 28.77 -12.31 -37.29
C PHE A 556 28.07 -13.23 -36.29
N ILE A 557 28.63 -14.40 -35.97
CA ILE A 557 28.07 -15.33 -34.98
C ILE A 557 27.97 -14.67 -33.60
N ASN A 558 28.97 -13.90 -33.19
CA ASN A 558 28.98 -13.19 -31.91
C ASN A 558 27.92 -12.08 -31.84
N ALA A 559 27.68 -11.36 -32.93
CA ALA A 559 26.68 -10.29 -33.00
C ALA A 559 25.23 -10.81 -33.21
N LEU A 560 25.08 -12.04 -33.73
CA LEU A 560 23.81 -12.61 -34.16
C LEU A 560 22.69 -12.59 -33.08
N PRO A 561 22.95 -12.89 -31.78
CA PRO A 561 21.90 -12.86 -30.77
C PRO A 561 21.23 -11.49 -30.63
N ASP A 562 22.04 -10.43 -30.50
CA ASP A 562 21.55 -9.05 -30.37
C ASP A 562 20.93 -8.55 -31.67
N LEU A 563 21.51 -8.89 -32.83
CA LEU A 563 20.90 -8.58 -34.12
C LEU A 563 19.52 -9.21 -34.28
N ARG A 564 19.36 -10.47 -33.88
CA ARG A 564 18.07 -11.18 -33.93
C ARG A 564 17.07 -10.60 -32.94
N ALA A 565 17.51 -10.27 -31.74
CA ALA A 565 16.66 -9.66 -30.72
C ALA A 565 16.25 -8.23 -31.14
N ALA A 566 17.10 -7.48 -31.84
CA ALA A 566 16.75 -6.17 -32.39
C ALA A 566 15.63 -6.28 -33.43
N MET A 567 15.67 -7.31 -34.29
CA MET A 567 14.61 -7.57 -35.27
C MET A 567 13.27 -7.99 -34.64
N ALA A 568 13.26 -8.41 -33.37
CA ALA A 568 12.02 -8.74 -32.66
C ALA A 568 11.14 -7.50 -32.37
N TRP A 569 11.72 -6.29 -32.40
CA TRP A 569 10.97 -5.03 -32.25
C TRP A 569 10.01 -4.74 -33.41
N LEU A 570 10.23 -5.37 -34.55
CA LEU A 570 9.39 -5.24 -35.74
C LEU A 570 8.15 -6.16 -35.61
N PRO A 571 6.93 -5.60 -35.60
CA PRO A 571 5.71 -6.39 -35.69
C PRO A 571 5.67 -7.27 -36.94
N PRO A 572 4.83 -8.33 -36.99
CA PRO A 572 4.74 -9.24 -38.14
C PRO A 572 4.61 -8.54 -39.51
N ARG A 573 3.83 -7.46 -39.59
CA ARG A 573 3.66 -6.67 -40.82
C ARG A 573 4.95 -5.95 -41.24
N GLU A 574 5.60 -5.24 -40.31
CA GLU A 574 6.85 -4.51 -40.59
C GLU A 574 7.99 -5.47 -40.94
N ARG A 575 8.05 -6.65 -40.29
CA ARG A 575 8.97 -7.73 -40.69
C ARG A 575 8.70 -8.26 -42.10
N GLY A 576 7.44 -8.28 -42.53
CA GLY A 576 7.05 -8.64 -43.90
C GLY A 576 7.58 -7.65 -44.91
N THR A 577 7.39 -6.36 -44.66
CA THR A 577 7.92 -5.28 -45.50
C THR A 577 9.44 -5.33 -45.57
N LEU A 578 10.11 -5.46 -44.43
CA LEU A 578 11.56 -5.60 -44.36
C LEU A 578 12.06 -6.80 -45.17
N ALA A 579 11.46 -7.96 -44.98
CA ALA A 579 11.83 -9.18 -45.70
C ALA A 579 11.64 -9.05 -47.21
N HIS A 580 10.58 -8.35 -47.67
CA HIS A 580 10.40 -8.07 -49.08
C HIS A 580 11.52 -7.19 -49.64
N GLN A 581 11.87 -6.11 -48.94
CA GLN A 581 12.98 -5.22 -49.34
C GLN A 581 14.33 -5.96 -49.37
N VAL A 582 14.56 -6.89 -48.43
CA VAL A 582 15.76 -7.75 -48.45
C VAL A 582 15.78 -8.64 -49.69
N LEU A 583 14.66 -9.28 -50.04
CA LEU A 583 14.57 -10.10 -51.25
C LEU A 583 14.80 -9.27 -52.52
N GLU A 584 14.24 -8.07 -52.60
CA GLU A 584 14.48 -7.15 -53.72
C GLU A 584 15.96 -6.76 -53.82
N HIS A 585 16.59 -6.42 -52.69
CA HIS A 585 18.01 -6.06 -52.64
C HIS A 585 18.93 -7.17 -53.17
N TYR A 586 18.65 -8.43 -52.82
CA TYR A 586 19.39 -9.60 -53.29
C TYR A 586 18.93 -10.14 -54.65
N GLN A 587 17.98 -9.47 -55.34
CA GLN A 587 17.40 -9.93 -56.61
C GLN A 587 16.75 -11.33 -56.51
N LEU A 588 16.16 -11.62 -55.35
CA LEU A 588 15.46 -12.86 -55.00
C LEU A 588 13.94 -12.66 -54.85
N ALA A 589 13.37 -11.64 -55.50
CA ALA A 589 11.95 -11.28 -55.39
C ALA A 589 10.98 -12.41 -55.79
N GLN A 590 11.45 -13.43 -56.51
CA GLN A 590 10.73 -14.66 -56.83
C GLN A 590 10.46 -15.57 -55.62
N LEU A 591 11.19 -15.41 -54.51
CA LEU A 591 10.95 -16.18 -53.30
C LEU A 591 9.80 -15.57 -52.49
N PRO A 592 8.94 -16.39 -51.84
CA PRO A 592 7.92 -15.86 -50.96
C PRO A 592 8.56 -15.27 -49.70
N VAL A 593 8.01 -14.16 -49.18
CA VAL A 593 8.46 -13.51 -47.92
C VAL A 593 8.51 -14.50 -46.75
N SER A 594 7.64 -15.51 -46.74
CA SER A 594 7.63 -16.58 -45.74
C SER A 594 8.96 -17.34 -45.68
N ALA A 595 9.73 -17.42 -46.77
CA ALA A 595 11.03 -18.08 -46.80
C ALA A 595 12.04 -17.45 -45.83
N LEU A 596 11.96 -16.15 -45.58
CA LEU A 596 12.81 -15.43 -44.61
C LEU A 596 12.21 -15.35 -43.20
N GLN A 597 10.95 -15.77 -43.04
CA GLN A 597 10.21 -15.70 -41.77
C GLN A 597 10.00 -17.07 -41.12
N MET A 598 10.35 -18.16 -41.81
CA MET A 598 10.26 -19.50 -41.25
C MET A 598 11.21 -19.65 -40.06
N PRO A 599 10.74 -20.19 -38.92
CA PRO A 599 11.62 -20.47 -37.81
C PRO A 599 12.65 -21.53 -38.22
N LEU A 600 13.93 -21.18 -38.17
CA LEU A 600 15.01 -22.15 -38.26
C LEU A 600 14.93 -23.10 -37.06
N HIS A 601 14.60 -24.37 -37.29
CA HIS A 601 14.52 -25.41 -36.25
C HIS A 601 15.90 -25.92 -35.78
N CYS A 602 16.97 -25.21 -36.09
CA CYS A 602 18.34 -25.56 -35.71
C CYS A 602 18.81 -24.62 -34.60
N PRO A 603 19.20 -25.13 -33.41
CA PRO A 603 19.74 -24.27 -32.35
C PRO A 603 21.04 -23.58 -32.81
N PRO A 604 21.31 -22.32 -32.40
CA PRO A 604 22.47 -21.56 -32.86
C PRO A 604 23.80 -22.28 -32.63
N GLN A 605 23.91 -23.04 -31.53
CA GLN A 605 25.11 -23.84 -31.23
C GLN A 605 25.35 -24.94 -32.26
N ALA A 606 24.29 -25.53 -32.82
CA ALA A 606 24.41 -26.56 -33.84
C ALA A 606 24.82 -25.96 -35.20
N ILE A 607 24.36 -24.75 -35.54
CA ILE A 607 24.83 -24.04 -36.74
C ILE A 607 26.32 -23.71 -36.60
N ALA A 608 26.73 -23.11 -35.48
CA ALA A 608 28.12 -22.77 -35.21
C ALA A 608 29.03 -24.02 -35.24
N HIS A 609 28.57 -25.14 -34.67
CA HIS A 609 29.31 -26.41 -34.70
C HIS A 609 29.52 -26.94 -36.13
N HIS A 610 28.48 -26.93 -36.97
CA HIS A 610 28.60 -27.35 -38.36
C HIS A 610 29.50 -26.42 -39.19
N GLN A 611 29.42 -25.11 -38.97
CA GLN A 611 30.31 -24.14 -39.62
C GLN A 611 31.78 -24.35 -39.21
N GLN A 612 32.03 -24.70 -37.95
CA GLN A 612 33.37 -25.01 -37.46
C GLN A 612 33.91 -26.30 -38.10
N LEU A 613 33.07 -27.32 -38.28
CA LEU A 613 33.42 -28.54 -39.02
C LEU A 613 33.71 -28.25 -40.50
N GLU A 614 32.93 -27.37 -41.13
CA GLU A 614 33.13 -26.94 -42.51
C GLU A 614 34.44 -26.16 -42.68
N GLN A 615 34.76 -25.23 -41.77
CA GLN A 615 36.04 -24.53 -41.75
C GLN A 615 37.22 -25.48 -41.54
N GLN A 616 37.09 -26.49 -40.66
CA GLN A 616 38.11 -27.53 -40.49
C GLN A 616 38.31 -28.38 -41.75
N ALA A 617 37.21 -28.68 -42.45
CA ALA A 617 37.25 -29.39 -43.72
C ALA A 617 37.92 -28.54 -44.81
N LEU A 618 37.56 -27.26 -44.94
CA LEU A 618 38.17 -26.32 -45.89
C LEU A 618 39.66 -26.09 -45.62
N ALA A 619 40.04 -25.91 -44.35
CA ALA A 619 41.44 -25.79 -43.95
C ALA A 619 42.24 -27.06 -44.26
N SER A 620 41.62 -28.23 -44.07
CA SER A 620 42.21 -29.51 -44.47
C SER A 620 42.35 -29.59 -45.99
N LEU A 621 41.34 -29.20 -46.77
CA LEU A 621 41.41 -29.20 -48.23
C LEU A 621 42.46 -28.24 -48.79
N GLN A 622 42.64 -27.07 -48.15
CA GLN A 622 43.73 -26.13 -48.47
C GLN A 622 45.11 -26.72 -48.17
N ASN A 623 45.28 -27.37 -47.02
CA ASN A 623 46.55 -28.02 -46.66
C ASN A 623 46.97 -29.11 -47.65
N TRP A 624 46.01 -29.74 -48.34
CA TRP A 624 46.24 -30.77 -49.33
C TRP A 624 46.26 -30.23 -50.77
N GLY A 625 46.17 -28.91 -50.97
CA GLY A 625 46.25 -28.25 -52.28
C GLY A 625 45.04 -28.47 -53.19
N VAL A 626 43.91 -28.92 -52.64
CA VAL A 626 42.68 -29.25 -53.40
C VAL A 626 41.77 -28.02 -53.56
N PHE A 627 42.00 -26.96 -52.77
CA PHE A 627 41.21 -25.75 -52.77
C PHE A 627 42.12 -24.52 -52.65
N HIS A 628 42.11 -23.63 -53.64
CA HIS A 628 42.72 -22.30 -53.57
C HIS A 628 41.61 -21.26 -53.60
N VAL A 629 41.65 -20.29 -52.68
CA VAL A 629 40.70 -19.17 -52.59
C VAL A 629 40.87 -18.23 -53.76
#